data_AF-A0A7S1TJX1-F1
#
_entry.id   AF-A0A7S1TJX1-F1
#
_cell.length_a   1.000
_cell.length_b   1.000
_cell.length_c   1.000
_cell.angle_alpha   90.00
_cell.angle_beta   90.00
_cell.angle_gamma   90.00
#
_symmetry.space_group_name_H-M   'P 1'
#
loop_
_entity.id
_entity.type
_entity.pdbx_description
1 polymer ?
#
loop_
_entity_poly.entity_id
_entity_poly.type
_entity_poly.pdbx_seq_one_letter_code
_entity_poly.pdbx_strand_id
1 'polypeptide(L)'
;FALCIEETSGALILGGYDSSLGNTPVRWTQEANASGSSRNYYKVELGGGIEIAGLRVNLPDFNFGMLDSGTMLIVMSTAAFNGIRSNLLTHHCNVPRLCQSPTWFSPASCIILSNQDLRLLPVLKFSIGSVKVTLGPSDYMVKYTVGGVSYRCVGIHTLPSVSPVQVILGNVFMMPFIIVHDRQQHRIGIQKRRRSCQSYGQPPNSTIRTRAITRVDGPGLGF
;
A
#
# COMPACT_ATOMS: atom_id res chain seq x y z
N PHE A 1 -11.59 1.54 12.91
CA PHE A 1 -11.26 2.88 12.37
C PHE A 1 -10.77 2.70 10.94
N ALA A 2 -10.74 3.75 10.11
CA ALA A 2 -10.19 3.67 8.76
C ALA A 2 -9.17 4.78 8.50
N LEU A 3 -8.19 4.46 7.65
CA LEU A 3 -7.15 5.36 7.19
C LEU A 3 -7.31 5.60 5.69
N CYS A 4 -7.27 6.87 5.30
CA CYS A 4 -7.22 7.32 3.92
C CYS A 4 -6.01 8.25 3.82
N ILE A 5 -4.90 7.75 3.29
CA ILE A 5 -3.59 8.43 3.31
C ILE A 5 -3.30 9.05 1.95
N GLU A 6 -2.77 10.27 1.94
CA GLU A 6 -2.30 10.98 0.76
C GLU A 6 -0.92 11.58 1.01
N GLU A 7 -0.26 12.06 -0.04
CA GLU A 7 1.12 12.58 0.05
C GLU A 7 1.25 13.73 1.06
N THR A 8 0.25 14.61 1.16
CA THR A 8 0.28 15.81 2.00
C THR A 8 -0.92 15.95 2.94
N SER A 9 -1.81 14.95 2.94
CA SER A 9 -3.09 15.01 3.65
C SER A 9 -3.63 13.61 3.93
N GLY A 10 -4.79 13.54 4.57
CA GLY A 10 -5.47 12.27 4.76
C GLY A 10 -6.70 12.42 5.65
N ALA A 11 -7.29 11.28 6.00
CA ALA A 11 -8.37 11.20 6.95
C ALA A 11 -8.18 9.98 7.86
N LEU A 12 -8.38 10.20 9.16
CA LEU A 12 -8.60 9.17 10.16
C LEU A 12 -10.09 9.14 10.49
N ILE A 13 -10.74 8.01 10.26
CA ILE A 13 -12.17 7.81 10.50
C ILE A 13 -12.34 6.91 11.71
N LEU A 14 -12.92 7.45 12.79
CA LEU A 14 -13.17 6.70 14.02
C LEU A 14 -14.58 6.06 13.98
N GLY A 15 -14.71 4.87 14.56
CA GLY A 15 -16.01 4.18 14.68
C GLY A 15 -16.55 3.51 13.40
N GLY A 16 -15.92 3.70 12.24
CA GLY A 16 -16.37 3.10 10.98
C GLY A 16 -15.48 3.41 9.80
N TYR A 17 -16.08 3.47 8.61
CA TYR A 17 -15.47 3.96 7.38
C TYR A 17 -16.50 4.71 6.52
N ASP A 18 -16.04 5.55 5.59
CA ASP A 18 -16.90 6.25 4.63
C ASP A 18 -16.78 5.57 3.26
N SER A 19 -17.81 4.80 2.91
CA SER A 19 -17.89 4.07 1.65
C SER A 19 -17.85 4.98 0.42
N SER A 20 -18.20 6.27 0.55
CA SER A 20 -18.18 7.26 -0.53
C SER A 20 -16.77 7.69 -0.95
N LEU A 21 -15.76 7.38 -0.14
CA LEU A 21 -14.35 7.63 -0.45
C LEU A 21 -13.81 6.62 -1.47
N GLY A 22 -14.42 5.43 -1.58
CA GLY A 22 -14.05 4.40 -2.54
C GLY A 22 -14.99 4.29 -3.74
N ASN A 23 -14.59 3.49 -4.73
CA ASN A 23 -15.40 3.12 -5.90
C ASN A 23 -15.70 1.62 -5.98
N THR A 24 -15.13 0.82 -5.09
CA THR A 24 -15.38 -0.62 -4.98
C THR A 24 -15.93 -0.96 -3.59
N PRO A 25 -16.58 -2.11 -3.39
CA PRO A 25 -16.82 -2.62 -2.05
C PRO A 25 -15.51 -2.81 -1.27
N VAL A 26 -15.60 -2.75 0.06
CA VAL A 26 -14.48 -3.13 0.94
C VAL A 26 -14.25 -4.63 0.82
N ARG A 27 -13.00 -5.02 0.54
CA ARG A 27 -12.60 -6.43 0.53
C ARG A 27 -11.87 -6.75 1.81
N TRP A 28 -12.31 -7.79 2.50
CA TRP A 28 -11.85 -8.12 3.84
C TRP A 28 -10.88 -9.28 3.84
N THR A 29 -9.87 -9.20 4.69
CA THR A 29 -8.94 -10.29 5.00
C THR A 29 -8.79 -10.41 6.52
N GLN A 30 -8.58 -11.61 7.03
CA GLN A 30 -8.39 -11.85 8.45
C GLN A 30 -7.00 -11.37 8.89
N GLU A 31 -6.90 -10.85 10.12
CA GLU A 31 -5.60 -10.58 10.73
C GLU A 31 -4.88 -11.92 11.02
N ALA A 32 -3.63 -12.04 10.61
CA ALA A 32 -2.86 -13.29 10.70
C ALA A 32 -2.59 -13.74 12.16
N ASN A 33 -2.79 -12.84 13.12
CA ASN A 33 -2.65 -13.07 14.56
C ASN A 33 -3.99 -13.00 15.31
N ALA A 34 -5.13 -13.15 14.63
CA ALA A 34 -6.47 -13.09 15.24
C ALA A 34 -6.61 -14.04 16.45
N SER A 35 -5.98 -15.22 16.38
CA SER A 35 -6.05 -16.28 17.39
C SER A 35 -4.88 -16.28 18.40
N GLY A 36 -3.91 -15.38 18.28
CA GLY A 36 -2.67 -15.37 19.07
C GLY A 36 -2.68 -14.44 20.29
N SER A 37 -1.85 -14.74 21.28
CA SER A 37 -1.72 -13.99 22.55
C SER A 37 -0.97 -12.65 22.45
N SER A 38 -0.32 -12.33 21.32
CA SER A 38 0.35 -11.05 21.09
C SER A 38 -0.21 -10.31 19.86
N ARG A 39 -1.14 -9.39 20.11
CA ARG A 39 -1.79 -8.54 19.10
C ARG A 39 -1.09 -7.20 18.94
N ASN A 40 0.23 -7.23 18.71
CA ASN A 40 1.05 -6.02 18.72
C ASN A 40 1.03 -5.26 17.38
N TYR A 41 0.61 -5.92 16.30
CA TYR A 41 0.64 -5.37 14.94
C TYR A 41 -0.59 -5.77 14.13
N TYR A 42 -0.97 -4.94 13.16
CA TYR A 42 -1.96 -5.24 12.13
C TYR A 42 -1.34 -6.19 11.08
N LYS A 43 -1.11 -7.44 11.51
CA LYS A 43 -0.41 -8.47 10.74
C LYS A 43 -1.34 -9.10 9.71
N VAL A 44 -0.82 -9.30 8.51
CA VAL A 44 -1.53 -9.94 7.40
C VAL A 44 -0.69 -11.07 6.81
N GLU A 45 -1.38 -12.09 6.31
CA GLU A 45 -0.76 -13.13 5.50
C GLU A 45 -0.44 -12.59 4.11
N LEU A 46 0.71 -13.00 3.58
CA LEU A 46 1.18 -12.69 2.24
C LEU A 46 1.34 -13.98 1.46
N GLY A 47 1.13 -13.93 0.15
CA GLY A 47 1.11 -15.12 -0.71
C GLY A 47 2.47 -15.77 -1.04
N GLY A 48 3.53 -15.55 -0.25
CA GLY A 48 4.89 -16.04 -0.51
C GLY A 48 5.58 -15.33 -1.70
N GLY A 49 5.06 -14.18 -2.12
CA GLY A 49 5.59 -13.34 -3.18
C GLY A 49 4.51 -12.58 -3.94
N ILE A 50 4.89 -12.04 -5.11
CA ILE A 50 4.02 -11.16 -5.90
C ILE A 50 3.92 -11.60 -7.37
N GLU A 51 3.01 -11.00 -8.11
CA GLU A 51 2.95 -11.09 -9.58
C GLU A 51 3.43 -9.76 -10.18
N ILE A 52 4.37 -9.83 -11.12
CA ILE A 52 4.96 -8.70 -11.84
C ILE A 52 4.76 -8.96 -13.33
N ALA A 53 4.06 -8.07 -14.03
CA ALA A 53 3.76 -8.22 -15.46
C ALA A 53 3.09 -9.57 -15.84
N GLY A 54 2.25 -10.14 -14.96
CA GLY A 54 1.63 -11.46 -15.20
C GLY A 54 2.48 -12.66 -14.73
N LEU A 55 3.75 -12.44 -14.37
CA LEU A 55 4.66 -13.49 -13.92
C LEU A 55 4.69 -13.56 -12.39
N ARG A 56 4.44 -14.74 -11.83
CA ARG A 56 4.58 -14.99 -10.39
C ARG A 56 6.07 -15.01 -10.02
N VAL A 57 6.48 -14.13 -9.11
CA VAL A 57 7.84 -14.04 -8.57
C VAL A 57 7.84 -14.48 -7.11
N ASN A 58 8.31 -15.69 -6.84
CA ASN A 58 8.41 -16.21 -5.46
C ASN A 58 9.44 -15.39 -4.68
N LEU A 59 9.06 -14.88 -3.50
CA LEU A 59 9.89 -14.02 -2.68
C LEU A 59 10.20 -14.74 -1.35
N PRO A 60 11.48 -15.02 -1.05
CA PRO A 60 11.87 -15.56 0.25
C PRO A 60 11.48 -14.60 1.37
N ASP A 61 11.03 -15.13 2.51
CA ASP A 61 10.55 -14.34 3.63
C ASP A 61 9.47 -13.32 3.23
N PHE A 62 8.42 -13.79 2.56
CA PHE A 62 7.29 -12.96 2.13
C PHE A 62 5.94 -13.65 2.45
N ASN A 63 5.85 -14.27 3.63
CA ASN A 63 4.65 -14.96 4.10
C ASN A 63 3.81 -14.09 5.03
N PHE A 64 4.42 -13.11 5.68
CA PHE A 64 3.70 -12.20 6.58
C PHE A 64 4.19 -10.77 6.45
N GLY A 65 3.24 -9.84 6.52
CA GLY A 65 3.53 -8.42 6.61
C GLY A 65 2.70 -7.73 7.67
N MET A 66 2.95 -6.44 7.86
CA MET A 66 2.10 -5.56 8.65
C MET A 66 1.75 -4.31 7.85
N LEU A 67 0.54 -3.78 8.06
CA LEU A 67 0.17 -2.45 7.57
C LEU A 67 0.61 -1.42 8.61
N ASP A 68 1.43 -0.46 8.19
CA ASP A 68 2.05 0.50 9.09
C ASP A 68 2.11 1.90 8.47
N SER A 69 1.21 2.77 8.92
CA SER A 69 1.20 4.17 8.49
C SER A 69 2.37 5.00 9.04
N GLY A 70 3.12 4.46 10.01
CA GLY A 70 4.34 5.05 10.54
C GLY A 70 5.56 4.87 9.62
N THR A 71 5.47 3.94 8.65
CA THR A 71 6.53 3.70 7.66
C THR A 71 6.12 4.25 6.30
N MET A 72 6.99 5.05 5.66
CA MET A 72 6.69 5.63 4.35
C MET A 72 6.72 4.57 3.22
N LEU A 73 7.76 3.75 3.19
CA LEU A 73 8.06 2.85 2.07
C LEU A 73 7.48 1.45 2.28
N ILE A 74 7.43 0.66 1.22
CA ILE A 74 7.33 -0.79 1.36
C ILE A 74 8.71 -1.30 1.78
N VAL A 75 8.81 -1.92 2.95
CA VAL A 75 10.09 -2.45 3.45
C VAL A 75 10.00 -3.97 3.50
N MET A 76 11.04 -4.67 3.04
CA MET A 76 11.08 -6.14 3.07
C MET A 76 12.50 -6.65 3.33
N SER A 77 12.66 -7.96 3.47
CA SER A 77 13.98 -8.59 3.55
C SER A 77 14.79 -8.35 2.27
N THR A 78 16.12 -8.37 2.39
CA THR A 78 17.03 -8.28 1.24
C THR A 78 16.76 -9.36 0.20
N ALA A 79 16.40 -10.57 0.63
CA ALA A 79 16.07 -11.66 -0.28
C ALA A 79 14.79 -11.38 -1.08
N ALA A 80 13.71 -10.93 -0.44
CA ALA A 80 12.48 -10.54 -1.12
C ALA A 80 12.71 -9.36 -2.08
N PHE A 81 13.41 -8.33 -1.62
CA PHE A 81 13.72 -7.16 -2.44
C PHE A 81 14.50 -7.53 -3.70
N ASN A 82 15.51 -8.39 -3.56
CA ASN A 82 16.30 -8.86 -4.69
C ASN A 82 15.47 -9.65 -5.70
N GLY A 83 14.45 -10.41 -5.27
CA GLY A 83 13.52 -11.07 -6.18
C GLY A 83 12.77 -10.08 -7.09
N ILE A 84 12.26 -8.98 -6.52
CA ILE A 84 11.60 -7.91 -7.27
C ILE A 84 12.60 -7.19 -8.18
N ARG A 85 13.74 -6.78 -7.63
CA ARG A 85 14.80 -6.07 -8.35
C ARG A 85 15.29 -6.86 -9.56
N SER A 86 15.61 -8.14 -9.38
CA SER A 86 16.08 -9.00 -10.46
C SER A 86 15.01 -9.17 -11.54
N ASN A 87 13.75 -9.36 -11.17
CA ASN A 87 12.68 -9.47 -12.16
C ASN A 87 12.55 -8.18 -13.00
N LEU A 88 12.59 -7.01 -12.36
CA LEU A 88 12.54 -5.71 -13.05
C LEU A 88 13.75 -5.49 -13.96
N LEU A 89 14.96 -5.79 -13.48
CA LEU A 89 16.19 -5.67 -14.27
C LEU A 89 16.27 -6.67 -15.42
N THR A 90 15.63 -7.83 -15.35
CA THR A 90 15.64 -8.81 -16.45
C THR A 90 14.64 -8.46 -17.54
N HIS A 91 13.45 -7.94 -17.18
CA HIS A 91 12.32 -7.84 -18.11
C HIS A 91 11.95 -6.40 -18.54
N HIS A 92 12.49 -5.38 -17.87
CA HIS A 92 12.07 -3.98 -18.08
C HIS A 92 13.22 -3.02 -18.38
N CYS A 93 14.35 -3.49 -18.94
CA CYS A 93 15.48 -2.61 -19.30
C CYS A 93 15.17 -1.55 -20.38
N ASN A 94 14.01 -1.64 -21.02
CA ASN A 94 13.50 -0.60 -21.91
C ASN A 94 13.09 0.68 -21.17
N VAL A 95 12.96 0.66 -19.84
CA VAL A 95 12.68 1.88 -19.06
C VAL A 95 13.97 2.65 -18.79
N PRO A 96 14.03 3.96 -19.10
CA PRO A 96 15.24 4.77 -18.92
C PRO A 96 15.85 4.62 -17.52
N ARG A 97 17.18 4.45 -17.48
CA ARG A 97 17.98 4.37 -16.25
C ARG A 97 17.72 3.15 -15.36
N LEU A 98 16.80 2.24 -15.70
CA LEU A 98 16.55 1.05 -14.86
C LEU A 98 17.77 0.13 -14.85
N CYS A 99 18.29 -0.22 -16.02
CA CYS A 99 19.44 -1.12 -16.18
C CYS A 99 20.78 -0.41 -16.43
N GLN A 100 20.81 0.92 -16.33
CA GLN A 100 22.02 1.73 -16.52
C GLN A 100 22.55 2.16 -15.16
N SER A 101 23.86 2.45 -15.07
CA SER A 101 24.46 2.97 -13.84
C SER A 101 24.45 4.51 -13.80
N PRO A 102 24.13 5.14 -12.64
CA PRO A 102 23.44 4.55 -11.50
C PRO A 102 22.00 4.15 -11.84
N THR A 103 21.59 3.00 -11.27
CA THR A 103 20.24 2.44 -11.41
C THR A 103 19.29 3.09 -10.41
N TRP A 104 17.98 2.87 -10.54
CA TRP A 104 16.98 3.36 -9.59
C TRP A 104 17.15 2.75 -8.20
N PHE A 105 17.77 1.58 -8.13
CA PHE A 105 18.07 0.88 -6.87
C PHE A 105 19.40 1.32 -6.23
N SER A 106 20.11 2.28 -6.84
CA SER A 106 21.28 2.87 -6.22
C SER A 106 20.85 3.68 -4.98
N PRO A 107 21.69 3.76 -3.92
CA PRO A 107 21.36 4.53 -2.72
C PRO A 107 20.98 5.98 -3.05
N ALA A 108 19.89 6.47 -2.44
CA ALA A 108 19.35 7.82 -2.66
C ALA A 108 19.08 8.19 -4.13
N SER A 109 18.87 7.19 -5.01
CA SER A 109 18.62 7.42 -6.43
C SER A 109 17.16 7.77 -6.67
N CYS A 110 16.94 8.95 -7.22
CA CYS A 110 15.67 9.36 -7.80
C CYS A 110 15.94 9.86 -9.21
N ILE A 111 15.10 9.45 -10.16
CA ILE A 111 15.32 9.73 -11.58
C ILE A 111 14.22 10.61 -12.15
N ILE A 112 14.54 11.36 -13.19
CA ILE A 112 13.52 12.02 -14.01
C ILE A 112 12.91 10.95 -14.90
N LEU A 113 11.60 10.74 -14.74
CA LEU A 113 10.85 9.76 -15.52
C LEU A 113 9.60 10.46 -16.06
N SER A 114 9.42 10.45 -17.38
CA SER A 114 8.20 11.01 -17.97
C SER A 114 7.00 10.12 -17.64
N ASN A 115 5.79 10.65 -17.78
CA ASN A 115 4.58 9.82 -17.66
C ASN A 115 4.52 8.73 -18.73
N GLN A 116 5.20 8.89 -19.87
CA GLN A 116 5.29 7.87 -20.92
C GLN A 116 6.20 6.72 -20.48
N ASP A 117 7.38 7.04 -19.94
CA ASP A 117 8.31 6.03 -19.44
C ASP A 117 7.73 5.29 -18.24
N LEU A 118 6.99 5.99 -17.37
CA LEU A 118 6.29 5.40 -16.23
C LEU A 118 5.27 4.33 -16.66
N ARG A 119 4.67 4.45 -17.86
CA ARG A 119 3.73 3.44 -18.40
C ARG A 119 4.41 2.17 -18.90
N LEU A 120 5.73 2.20 -19.12
CA LEU A 120 6.50 1.02 -19.51
C LEU A 120 6.76 0.07 -18.33
N LEU A 121 6.50 0.55 -17.11
CA LEU A 121 6.68 -0.23 -15.90
C LEU A 121 5.49 -1.15 -15.61
N PRO A 122 5.74 -2.31 -14.99
CA PRO A 122 4.70 -3.28 -14.74
C PRO A 122 3.80 -2.87 -13.56
N VAL A 123 2.60 -3.43 -13.53
CA VAL A 123 1.82 -3.47 -12.30
C VAL A 123 2.39 -4.52 -11.34
N LEU A 124 2.36 -4.23 -10.05
CA LEU A 124 2.71 -5.18 -8.98
C LEU A 124 1.43 -5.67 -8.33
N LYS A 125 1.21 -6.99 -8.28
CA LYS A 125 0.04 -7.57 -7.61
C LYS A 125 0.48 -8.35 -6.38
N PHE A 126 -0.07 -7.95 -5.24
CA PHE A 126 0.14 -8.54 -3.93
C PHE A 126 -1.08 -9.39 -3.55
N SER A 127 -0.84 -10.50 -2.88
CA SER A 127 -1.90 -11.28 -2.21
C SER A 127 -1.82 -11.01 -0.72
N ILE A 128 -2.88 -10.44 -0.15
CA ILE A 128 -3.01 -10.12 1.28
C ILE A 128 -4.14 -10.99 1.85
N GLY A 129 -3.79 -12.16 2.39
CA GLY A 129 -4.73 -13.25 2.64
C GLY A 129 -5.58 -13.54 1.40
N SER A 130 -6.90 -13.37 1.51
CA SER A 130 -7.84 -13.58 0.39
C SER A 130 -7.93 -12.41 -0.61
N VAL A 131 -7.33 -11.25 -0.30
CA VAL A 131 -7.47 -10.02 -1.09
C VAL A 131 -6.30 -9.83 -2.04
N LYS A 132 -6.59 -9.69 -3.34
CA LYS A 132 -5.58 -9.29 -4.35
C LYS A 132 -5.52 -7.77 -4.47
N VAL A 133 -4.35 -7.20 -4.27
CA VAL A 133 -4.08 -5.75 -4.31
C VAL A 133 -3.16 -5.45 -5.48
N THR A 134 -3.41 -4.36 -6.22
CA THR A 134 -2.61 -3.97 -7.38
C THR A 134 -2.07 -2.56 -7.18
N LEU A 135 -0.75 -2.43 -7.29
CA LEU A 135 -0.04 -1.17 -7.36
C LEU A 135 0.38 -0.91 -8.80
N GLY A 136 -0.05 0.22 -9.36
CA GLY A 136 0.45 0.71 -10.63
C GLY A 136 1.82 1.39 -10.48
N PRO A 137 2.52 1.66 -11.59
CA PRO A 137 3.79 2.38 -11.56
C PRO A 137 3.77 3.69 -10.79
N SER A 138 2.70 4.47 -10.88
CA SER A 138 2.54 5.71 -10.12
C SER A 138 2.42 5.52 -8.62
N ASP A 139 1.99 4.34 -8.18
CA ASP A 139 1.78 4.03 -6.76
C ASP A 139 3.12 3.72 -6.08
N TYR A 140 4.01 2.98 -6.75
CA TYR A 140 5.32 2.60 -6.19
C TYR A 140 6.52 3.43 -6.69
N MET A 141 6.33 4.34 -7.67
CA MET A 141 7.33 5.34 -8.05
C MET A 141 6.95 6.70 -7.45
N VAL A 142 7.42 6.94 -6.23
CA VAL A 142 7.09 8.11 -5.41
C VAL A 142 7.56 9.38 -6.13
N LYS A 143 6.66 10.34 -6.29
CA LYS A 143 6.96 11.63 -6.90
C LYS A 143 7.63 12.54 -5.87
N TYR A 144 8.72 13.19 -6.27
CA TYR A 144 9.37 14.23 -5.48
C TYR A 144 9.65 15.42 -6.39
N THR A 145 9.19 16.63 -6.03
CA THR A 145 9.39 17.82 -6.86
C THR A 145 10.24 18.84 -6.11
N VAL A 146 11.36 19.24 -6.72
CA VAL A 146 12.27 20.26 -6.17
C VAL A 146 12.75 21.16 -7.29
N GLY A 147 12.75 22.48 -7.07
CA GLY A 147 13.17 23.46 -8.09
C GLY A 147 12.37 23.37 -9.40
N GLY A 148 11.10 22.97 -9.34
CA GLY A 148 10.25 22.78 -10.52
C GLY A 148 10.50 21.47 -11.30
N VAL A 149 11.48 20.67 -10.91
CA VAL A 149 11.80 19.38 -11.53
C VAL A 149 11.15 18.25 -10.75
N SER A 150 10.45 17.36 -11.45
CA SER A 150 9.82 16.17 -10.86
C SER A 150 10.71 14.94 -11.02
N TYR A 151 11.15 14.42 -9.90
CA TYR A 151 11.85 13.14 -9.76
C TYR A 151 10.88 12.02 -9.35
N ARG A 152 11.31 10.79 -9.60
CA ARG A 152 10.64 9.56 -9.20
C ARG A 152 11.63 8.67 -8.45
N CYS A 153 11.28 8.29 -7.24
CA CYS A 153 12.07 7.39 -6.40
C CYS A 153 11.34 6.05 -6.26
N VAL A 154 12.07 4.95 -6.16
CA VAL A 154 11.46 3.63 -5.91
C VAL A 154 10.93 3.60 -4.48
N GLY A 155 9.63 3.36 -4.32
CA GLY A 155 8.92 3.31 -3.04
C GLY A 155 9.08 1.99 -2.28
N ILE A 156 10.09 1.19 -2.64
CA ILE A 156 10.37 -0.13 -2.10
C ILE A 156 11.81 -0.13 -1.60
N HIS A 157 12.00 -0.56 -0.35
CA HIS A 157 13.28 -0.58 0.31
C HIS A 157 13.52 -1.93 0.98
N THR A 158 14.76 -2.16 1.38
CA THR A 158 15.18 -3.38 2.04
C THR A 158 15.86 -3.10 3.36
N LEU A 159 15.65 -3.98 4.35
CA LEU A 159 16.45 -4.06 5.56
C LEU A 159 17.02 -5.47 5.70
N PRO A 160 18.20 -5.65 6.32
CA PRO A 160 18.79 -6.97 6.54
C PRO A 160 17.85 -7.93 7.29
N SER A 161 17.04 -7.38 8.20
CA SER A 161 15.98 -8.08 8.91
C SER A 161 14.82 -7.11 9.20
N VAL A 162 13.59 -7.61 9.13
CA VAL A 162 12.36 -6.85 9.39
C VAL A 162 11.57 -7.44 10.58
N SER A 163 12.24 -8.27 11.39
CA SER A 163 11.66 -9.00 12.53
C SER A 163 10.88 -8.08 13.50
N PRO A 164 9.68 -8.49 13.98
CA PRO A 164 9.08 -9.83 13.92
C PRO A 164 8.24 -10.10 12.66
N VAL A 165 8.18 -9.17 11.71
CA VAL A 165 7.49 -9.35 10.43
C VAL A 165 8.50 -9.54 9.31
N GLN A 166 8.06 -9.91 8.12
CA GLN A 166 8.98 -10.05 6.99
C GLN A 166 8.85 -8.88 6.01
N VAL A 167 7.71 -8.19 6.07
CA VAL A 167 7.35 -7.06 5.20
C VAL A 167 6.60 -5.99 5.99
N ILE A 168 6.93 -4.73 5.73
CA ILE A 168 6.16 -3.56 6.17
C ILE A 168 5.49 -2.97 4.95
N LEU A 169 4.17 -2.97 4.95
CA LEU A 169 3.33 -2.33 3.94
C LEU A 169 3.05 -0.90 4.39
N GLY A 170 4.00 0.00 4.10
CA GLY A 170 3.92 1.40 4.48
C GLY A 170 2.98 2.25 3.62
N ASN A 171 3.10 3.57 3.75
CA ASN A 171 2.25 4.55 3.07
C ASN A 171 2.23 4.39 1.55
N VAL A 172 3.36 4.06 0.91
CA VAL A 172 3.44 3.74 -0.52
C VAL A 172 2.42 2.65 -0.92
N PHE A 173 2.28 1.61 -0.10
CA PHE A 173 1.27 0.58 -0.34
C PHE A 173 -0.15 1.06 -0.02
N MET A 174 -0.32 1.84 1.05
CA MET A 174 -1.63 2.20 1.60
C MET A 174 -2.32 3.37 0.86
N MET A 175 -1.58 4.33 0.31
CA MET A 175 -2.09 5.56 -0.34
C MET A 175 -3.15 5.36 -1.45
N PRO A 176 -3.08 4.31 -2.29
CA PRO A 176 -4.10 4.07 -3.31
C PRO A 176 -5.41 3.51 -2.75
N PHE A 177 -5.48 3.26 -1.44
CA PHE A 177 -6.58 2.55 -0.79
C PHE A 177 -7.11 3.31 0.43
N ILE A 178 -8.30 2.89 0.86
CA ILE A 178 -8.81 3.12 2.20
C ILE A 178 -8.58 1.82 2.96
N ILE A 179 -7.86 1.91 4.06
CA ILE A 179 -7.53 0.78 4.92
C ILE A 179 -8.44 0.82 6.14
N VAL A 180 -9.29 -0.19 6.31
CA VAL A 180 -10.25 -0.28 7.41
C VAL A 180 -9.75 -1.28 8.43
N HIS A 181 -9.46 -0.83 9.64
CA HIS A 181 -9.10 -1.66 10.78
C HIS A 181 -10.36 -1.99 11.58
N ASP A 182 -10.87 -3.21 11.42
CA ASP A 182 -11.97 -3.76 12.20
C ASP A 182 -11.42 -4.60 13.35
N ARG A 183 -11.14 -3.91 14.45
CA ARG A 183 -10.60 -4.52 15.66
C ARG A 183 -11.60 -5.45 16.36
N GLN A 184 -12.90 -5.30 16.12
CA GLN A 184 -13.93 -6.12 16.75
C GLN A 184 -14.00 -7.50 16.09
N GLN A 185 -13.86 -7.57 14.76
CA GLN A 185 -13.91 -8.81 14.00
C GLN A 185 -12.51 -9.34 13.58
N HIS A 186 -11.43 -8.72 14.05
CA HIS A 186 -10.04 -9.12 13.74
C HIS A 186 -9.74 -9.21 12.25
N ARG A 187 -10.17 -8.20 11.49
CA ARG A 187 -10.01 -8.17 10.04
C ARG A 187 -9.61 -6.80 9.52
N ILE A 188 -8.97 -6.81 8.37
CA ILE A 188 -8.54 -5.61 7.66
C ILE A 188 -9.32 -5.52 6.35
N GLY A 189 -9.94 -4.36 6.13
CA GLY A 189 -10.65 -4.01 4.92
C GLY A 189 -9.77 -3.19 3.99
N ILE A 190 -9.77 -3.53 2.70
CA ILE A 190 -9.05 -2.80 1.66
C ILE A 190 -10.05 -2.39 0.59
N GLN A 191 -10.17 -1.08 0.38
CA GLN A 191 -11.05 -0.50 -0.63
C GLN A 191 -10.23 0.40 -1.57
N LYS A 192 -10.42 0.31 -2.89
CA LYS A 192 -9.75 1.23 -3.80
C LYS A 192 -10.29 2.64 -3.58
N ARG A 193 -9.39 3.60 -3.37
CA ARG A 193 -9.74 5.01 -3.20
C ARG A 193 -10.20 5.60 -4.54
N ARG A 194 -11.32 6.33 -4.53
CA ARG A 194 -11.88 6.99 -5.73
C ARG A 194 -11.38 8.43 -5.89
N ARG A 195 -11.27 9.15 -4.77
CA ARG A 195 -11.06 10.60 -4.75
C ARG A 195 -10.18 11.01 -3.59
N SER A 196 -9.89 12.31 -3.50
CA SER A 196 -9.11 12.82 -2.38
C SER A 196 -9.80 12.67 -1.03
N CYS A 197 -9.03 12.30 -0.02
CA CYS A 197 -9.44 12.18 1.38
C CYS A 197 -9.67 13.55 2.03
N GLN A 198 -9.08 14.64 1.50
CA GLN A 198 -9.22 16.01 2.03
C GLN A 198 -10.67 16.49 2.14
N SER A 199 -11.55 15.97 1.29
CA SER A 199 -12.97 16.30 1.30
C SER A 199 -13.74 15.65 2.47
N TYR A 200 -13.08 14.85 3.31
CA TYR A 200 -13.70 14.22 4.47
C TYR A 200 -13.75 15.20 5.65
N GLY A 201 -14.95 15.45 6.16
CA GLY A 201 -15.18 16.34 7.31
C GLY A 201 -15.27 17.84 6.97
N GLN A 202 -14.95 18.26 5.75
CA GLN A 202 -15.23 19.64 5.32
C GLN A 202 -16.74 19.82 5.14
N PRO A 203 -17.37 20.82 5.78
CA PRO A 203 -18.77 21.13 5.53
C PRO A 203 -18.89 21.48 4.04
N PRO A 204 -19.80 20.84 3.28
CA PRO A 204 -20.07 21.28 1.92
C PRO A 204 -20.53 22.74 2.00
N ASN A 205 -19.92 23.63 1.22
CA ASN A 205 -20.47 24.96 1.00
C ASN A 205 -21.96 24.79 0.64
N SER A 206 -22.82 25.26 1.55
CA SER A 206 -24.28 25.46 1.46
C SER A 206 -25.27 24.28 1.34
N THR A 207 -24.96 23.03 1.73
CA THR A 207 -26.05 22.07 2.04
C THR A 207 -25.60 20.95 2.96
N ILE A 208 -26.04 20.95 4.23
CA ILE A 208 -25.74 19.91 5.21
C ILE A 208 -26.27 18.56 4.67
N ARG A 209 -25.37 17.76 4.09
CA ARG A 209 -25.59 16.33 3.90
C ARG A 209 -24.79 15.61 4.97
N THR A 210 -25.49 15.07 5.95
CA THR A 210 -24.94 14.10 6.90
C THR A 210 -24.31 12.96 6.09
N ARG A 211 -22.98 12.84 6.11
CA ARG A 211 -22.32 11.70 5.46
C ARG A 211 -22.54 10.47 6.33
N ALA A 212 -23.15 9.45 5.75
CA ALA A 212 -23.37 8.18 6.43
C ALA A 212 -22.01 7.49 6.65
N ILE A 213 -21.57 7.42 7.92
CA ILE A 213 -20.50 6.53 8.32
C ILE A 213 -21.10 5.12 8.28
N THR A 214 -20.54 4.27 7.42
CA THR A 214 -20.85 2.85 7.48
C THR A 214 -20.21 2.31 8.75
N ARG A 215 -21.05 1.94 9.72
CA ARG A 215 -20.57 1.19 10.88
C ARG A 215 -20.01 -0.12 10.38
N VAL A 216 -18.93 -0.55 11.02
CA VAL A 216 -18.45 -1.90 10.79
C VAL A 216 -19.40 -2.80 11.57
N ASP A 217 -20.27 -3.52 10.87
CA ASP A 217 -21.28 -4.35 11.50
C ASP A 217 -20.60 -5.37 12.42
N GLY A 218 -20.81 -5.19 13.71
CA GLY A 218 -20.53 -6.17 14.75
C GLY A 218 -21.85 -6.65 15.35
N PRO A 219 -21.89 -7.85 15.96
CA PRO A 219 -23.03 -8.23 16.78
C PRO A 219 -23.28 -7.11 17.79
N GLY A 220 -24.49 -6.56 17.79
CA GLY A 220 -24.84 -5.41 18.60
C GLY A 220 -24.47 -5.67 20.04
N LEU A 221 -23.57 -4.86 20.58
CA LEU A 221 -23.40 -4.77 22.02
C LEU A 221 -24.67 -4.07 22.54
N GLY A 222 -25.63 -4.88 22.97
CA GLY A 222 -26.67 -4.42 23.88
C GLY A 222 -25.95 -3.96 25.16
N PHE A 223 -25.83 -2.65 25.30
CA PHE A 223 -25.57 -2.01 26.57
C PHE A 223 -26.90 -1.84 27.30
#